data_AF-A0A662JJM7-F1
#
_entry.id   AF-A0A662JJM7-F1
#
_cell.length_a   1.000
_cell.length_b   1.000
_cell.length_c   1.000
_cell.angle_alpha   90.00
_cell.angle_beta   90.00
_cell.angle_gamma   90.00
#
_symmetry.space_group_name_H-M   'P 1'
#
loop_
_entity.id
_entity.type
_entity.pdbx_description
1 polymer ?
#
loop_
_entity_poly.entity_id
_entity_poly.type
_entity_poly.pdbx_seq_one_letter_code
_entity_poly.pdbx_strand_id
1 'polypeptide(L)' 'MSFDFRVVEGKEENDVRIVVSALAVSNGKLLFIKRGENPKRGYYSFPEGHLKAGEDPLQG' A
#
# COMPACT_ATOMS: atom_id res chain seq x y z
N MET A 1 5.00 -12.55 -27.09
CA MET A 1 4.97 -11.41 -26.14
C MET A 1 4.83 -11.99 -24.73
N SER A 2 5.91 -11.97 -23.94
CA SER A 2 5.82 -12.30 -22.51
C SER A 2 5.50 -11.02 -21.74
N PHE A 3 4.33 -10.97 -21.12
CA PHE A 3 4.02 -9.93 -20.13
C PHE A 3 4.71 -10.33 -18.81
N ASP A 4 5.77 -9.63 -18.44
CA ASP A 4 6.38 -9.77 -17.12
C ASP A 4 5.59 -8.92 -16.11
N PHE A 5 4.84 -9.58 -15.24
CA PHE A 5 4.03 -8.95 -14.19
C PHE A 5 4.85 -8.24 -13.10
N ARG A 6 6.19 -8.31 -13.16
CA ARG A 6 7.10 -7.74 -12.16
C ARG A 6 7.47 -6.29 -12.43
N VAL A 7 7.23 -5.77 -13.63
CA VAL A 7 7.57 -4.39 -13.99
C VAL A 7 6.37 -3.49 -13.77
N VAL A 8 6.34 -2.80 -12.62
CA VAL A 8 5.47 -1.62 -12.44
C VAL A 8 6.21 -0.45 -13.07
N GLU A 9 5.60 0.24 -14.03
CA GLU A 9 6.18 1.44 -14.65
C GLU A 9 6.66 2.42 -13.56
N GLY A 10 7.93 2.83 -13.63
CA GLY A 10 8.54 3.79 -12.70
C GLY A 10 9.21 3.22 -11.44
N LYS A 11 9.45 1.90 -11.34
CA LYS A 11 10.25 1.32 -10.25
C LYS A 11 11.73 1.17 -10.62
N GLU A 12 12.60 1.86 -9.89
CA GLU A 12 14.03 1.52 -9.85
C GLU A 12 14.25 0.27 -8.99
N GLU A 13 15.33 -0.47 -9.28
CA GLU A 13 15.69 -1.76 -8.67
C GLU A 13 15.80 -1.72 -7.13
N ASN A 14 15.89 -0.51 -6.54
CA ASN A 14 15.99 -0.26 -5.09
C ASN A 14 14.97 0.77 -4.55
N ASP A 15 13.78 0.90 -5.18
CA ASP A 15 12.70 1.78 -4.68
C ASP A 15 12.01 1.18 -3.44
N VAL A 16 12.68 1.25 -2.28
CA VAL A 16 12.11 0.88 -0.98
C VAL A 16 11.12 1.97 -0.57
N ARG A 17 9.83 1.67 -0.76
CA ARG A 17 8.74 2.55 -0.33
C ARG A 17 8.33 2.23 1.10
N ILE A 18 8.34 3.24 1.96
CA ILE A 18 7.77 3.15 3.30
C ILE A 18 6.26 3.34 3.17
N VAL A 19 5.50 2.39 3.70
CA VAL A 19 4.03 2.41 3.71
C VAL A 19 3.57 2.36 5.16
N VAL A 20 2.65 3.25 5.52
CA VAL A 20 1.99 3.26 6.83
C VAL A 20 0.57 2.74 6.66
N SER A 21 0.15 1.82 7.53
CA SER A 21 -1.19 1.25 7.52
C SER A 21 -1.94 1.62 8.80
N ALA A 22 -3.22 1.97 8.67
CA ALA A 22 -4.09 2.26 9.79
C ALA A 22 -4.86 1.01 10.24
N LEU A 23 -4.59 0.53 11.46
CA LEU A 23 -5.37 -0.53 12.09
C LEU A 23 -6.55 0.09 12.86
N ALA A 24 -7.72 0.14 12.22
CA ALA A 24 -8.94 0.62 12.88
C ALA A 24 -9.77 -0.54 13.44
N VAL A 25 -10.00 -0.50 14.76
CA VAL A 25 -10.80 -1.49 15.50
C VAL A 25 -12.05 -0.82 16.07
N SER A 26 -13.22 -1.41 15.85
CA SER A 26 -14.48 -0.93 16.43
C SER A 26 -15.43 -2.09 16.69
N ASN A 27 -15.96 -2.19 17.91
CA ASN A 27 -16.92 -3.24 18.31
C ASN A 27 -16.46 -4.67 17.97
N GLY A 28 -15.17 -4.98 18.21
CA GLY A 28 -14.57 -6.28 17.89
C GLY A 28 -14.40 -6.57 16.39
N LYS A 29 -14.62 -5.58 15.53
CA LYS A 29 -14.43 -5.67 14.07
C LYS A 29 -13.21 -4.85 13.64
N LEU A 30 -12.61 -5.29 12.54
CA LEU A 30 -11.48 -4.63 11.89
C LEU A 30 -11.92 -4.02 10.56
N LEU A 31 -11.44 -2.82 10.25
CA LEU A 31 -11.65 -2.20 8.93
C LEU A 31 -10.68 -2.77 7.90
N PHE A 32 -11.23 -3.25 6.78
CA PHE A 32 -10.48 -3.62 5.59
C PHE A 32 -11.02 -2.86 4.38
N ILE A 33 -10.13 -2.50 3.46
CA ILE A 33 -10.48 -1.96 2.15
C ILE A 33 -10.24 -3.00 1.06
N LYS A 34 -11.09 -3.01 0.03
CA LYS A 34 -10.81 -3.76 -1.20
C LYS A 34 -10.01 -2.88 -2.15
N ARG A 35 -8.80 -3.30 -2.51
CA ARG A 35 -7.90 -2.50 -3.33
C ARG A 35 -8.42 -2.33 -4.75
N GLY A 36 -8.52 -1.08 -5.22
CA GLY A 36 -8.91 -0.74 -6.58
C GLY A 36 -7.75 -0.77 -7.59
N GLU A 37 -6.53 -0.51 -7.13
CA GLU A 37 -5.35 -0.29 -7.95
C GLU A 37 -4.30 -1.41 -7.80
N ASN A 38 -3.40 -1.49 -8.79
CA ASN A 38 -2.21 -2.34 -8.69
C ASN A 38 -1.13 -1.67 -7.82
N PRO A 39 -0.32 -2.44 -7.07
CA PRO A 39 -0.35 -3.91 -6.96
C PRO A 39 -1.48 -4.44 -6.06
N LYS A 40 -1.78 -5.73 -6.21
CA LYS A 40 -2.78 -6.47 -5.39
C LYS A 40 -4.22 -5.96 -5.54
N ARG A 41 -4.61 -5.52 -6.72
CA ARG A 41 -6.00 -5.17 -7.04
C ARG A 41 -6.94 -6.32 -6.67
N GLY A 42 -8.04 -6.01 -6.01
CA GLY A 42 -9.07 -6.97 -5.59
C GLY A 42 -8.85 -7.64 -4.23
N TYR A 43 -7.65 -7.53 -3.65
CA TYR A 43 -7.34 -8.07 -2.32
C TYR A 43 -7.89 -7.15 -1.22
N TYR A 44 -8.20 -7.73 -0.06
CA TYR A 44 -8.47 -6.96 1.15
C TYR A 44 -7.18 -6.67 1.89
N SER A 45 -6.99 -5.42 2.30
CA SER A 45 -5.87 -4.97 3.13
C SER A 45 -6.34 -3.92 4.13
N PHE A 46 -5.49 -3.56 5.09
CA PHE A 46 -5.71 -2.35 5.86
C PHE A 46 -5.65 -1.12 4.93
N PRO A 47 -6.36 -0.03 5.27
CA PRO A 47 -6.10 1.28 4.67
C PRO A 47 -4.63 1.64 4.84
N GLU A 48 -4.00 2.13 3.77
CA GLU A 48 -2.57 2.42 3.77
C GLU A 48 -2.22 3.63 2.88
N GLY A 49 -1.11 4.27 3.20
CA GLY A 49 -0.55 5.41 2.47
C GLY A 49 0.97 5.30 2.35
N HIS A 50 1.53 5.91 1.30
CA HIS A 50 2.99 5.99 1.13
C HIS A 50 3.52 7.19 1.90
N LEU A 51 4.56 6.98 2.70
CA LEU A 51 5.25 8.07 3.38
C LEU A 51 6.13 8.81 2.37
N LYS A 52 6.04 10.15 2.36
CA LYS A 52 6.92 10.98 1.55
C LYS A 52 8.26 11.21 2.26
N ALA A 53 9.28 11.55 1.48
CA ALA A 53 10.58 11.91 2.05
C ALA A 53 10.45 13.09 3.01
N GLY A 54 10.94 12.93 4.24
CA GLY A 54 10.88 13.95 5.29
C GLY A 54 9.55 14.04 6.05
N GLU A 55 8.56 13.20 5.74
CA GLU A 55 7.30 13.13 6.47
C GLU A 55 7.45 12.29 7.76
N ASP A 56 6.84 12.75 8.86
CA ASP A 56 6.81 11.99 10.11
C ASP A 56 5.77 10.86 10.00
N PRO A 57 6.15 9.58 10.16
CA PRO A 57 5.23 8.46 10.08
C PRO A 57 4.11 8.48 11.14
N LEU A 58 4.23 9.31 12.19
CA LEU A 58 3.20 9.47 13.22
C LEU A 58 2.24 10.63 12.95
N GLN A 59 2.50 11.47 11.94
CA GLN A 59 1.68 12.64 11.59
C GLN A 59 0.96 12.53 10.24
N GLY A 60 1.29 11.51 9.44
CA GLY A 60 0.66 11.23 8.14
C GLY A 60 -0.78 10.76 8.22
#